data_AF-A0A4S0Q1W9-F1
#
_entry.id   AF-A0A4S0Q1W9-F1
#
_cell.length_a   1.000
_cell.length_b   1.000
_cell.length_c   1.000
_cell.angle_alpha   90.00
_cell.angle_beta   90.00
_cell.angle_gamma   90.00
#
_symmetry.space_group_name_H-M   'P 1'
#
loop_
_entity.id
_entity.type
_entity.pdbx_description
1 polymer ?
#
loop_
_entity_poly.entity_id
_entity_poly.type
_entity_poly.pdbx_seq_one_letter_code
_entity_poly.pdbx_strand_id
1 'polypeptide(L)' 'TDYFQYDCDTFPGSSGSSVYAYDNAAKQRVITGVNVAESPDANTAVRLHAANIEWINSLYK' A
#
# COMPACT_ATOMS: atom_id res chain seq x y z
N THR A 1 9.73 -0.32 -10.58
CA THR A 1 9.39 -1.61 -9.96
C THR A 1 8.05 -1.47 -9.29
N ASP A 2 7.10 -2.32 -9.66
CA ASP A 2 5.71 -2.22 -9.21
C ASP A 2 5.49 -2.77 -7.80
N TYR A 3 6.52 -3.40 -7.24
CA TYR A 3 6.54 -3.93 -5.87
C TYR A 3 7.50 -3.14 -4.98
N PHE A 4 7.20 -3.07 -3.68
CA PHE A 4 8.10 -2.58 -2.66
C PHE A 4 7.97 -3.40 -1.37
N GLN A 5 9.06 -3.45 -0.61
CA GLN A 5 9.09 -4.09 0.70
C GLN A 5 8.98 -3.04 1.82
N TYR A 6 8.41 -3.45 2.94
CA TYR A 6 8.32 -2.62 4.13
C TYR A 6 8.37 -3.47 5.40
N ASP A 7 9.01 -2.90 6.42
CA ASP A 7 9.21 -3.54 7.70
C ASP A 7 8.01 -3.25 8.60
N CYS A 8 7.25 -4.30 8.91
CA CYS A 8 6.25 -4.30 9.99
C CYS A 8 5.98 -5.74 10.41
N ASP A 9 5.25 -5.92 11.51
CA ASP A 9 4.79 -7.24 11.92
C ASP A 9 4.07 -7.95 10.76
N THR A 10 4.51 -9.18 10.46
CA THR A 10 3.96 -10.00 9.39
C THR A 10 2.89 -10.92 9.97
N PHE A 11 1.67 -10.82 9.47
CA PHE A 11 0.56 -11.65 9.93
C PHE A 11 -0.14 -12.33 8.75
N PRO A 12 -0.37 -13.66 8.81
CA PRO A 12 -1.20 -14.34 7.83
C PRO A 12 -2.58 -13.70 7.73
N GLY A 13 -3.00 -13.38 6.51
CA GLY A 13 -4.27 -12.71 6.23
C GLY A 13 -4.18 -11.19 6.18
N SER A 14 -2.98 -10.61 6.26
CA SER A 14 -2.75 -9.18 6.01
C SER A 14 -2.71 -8.83 4.51
N SER A 15 -2.62 -9.82 3.63
CA SER A 15 -2.78 -9.64 2.18
C SER A 15 -4.10 -8.94 1.83
N GLY A 16 -4.04 -7.93 0.96
CA GLY A 16 -5.17 -7.06 0.61
C GLY A 16 -5.33 -5.82 1.50
N SER A 17 -4.57 -5.72 2.61
CA SER A 17 -4.58 -4.52 3.45
C SER A 17 -3.93 -3.31 2.75
N SER A 18 -4.39 -2.12 3.13
CA SER A 18 -3.81 -0.86 2.65
C SER A 18 -2.49 -0.57 3.37
N VAL A 19 -1.45 -0.30 2.59
CA VAL A 19 -0.15 0.17 3.08
C VAL A 19 -0.12 1.68 2.96
N TYR A 20 0.23 2.38 4.03
CA TYR A 20 0.26 3.84 4.06
C TYR A 20 1.62 4.39 4.49
N ALA A 21 1.93 5.59 4.02
CA ALA A 21 2.97 6.45 4.55
C ALA A 21 2.33 7.64 5.27
N TYR A 22 2.92 8.08 6.38
CA TYR A 22 2.47 9.29 7.07
C TYR A 22 3.15 10.52 6.46
N ASP A 23 2.34 11.43 5.93
CA ASP A 23 2.79 12.74 5.46
C ASP A 23 2.81 13.71 6.66
N ASN A 24 4.02 14.05 7.11
CA ASN A 24 4.22 14.96 8.24
C ASN A 24 3.79 16.40 7.96
N ALA A 25 3.84 16.86 6.71
CA ALA A 25 3.50 18.23 6.35
C ALA A 25 1.98 18.43 6.40
N ALA A 26 1.23 17.55 5.74
CA ALA A 26 -0.24 17.58 5.75
C ALA A 26 -0.86 16.86 6.97
N LYS A 27 -0.05 16.22 7.82
CA LYS A 27 -0.48 15.45 9.00
C LYS A 27 -1.50 14.36 8.68
N GLN A 28 -1.33 13.67 7.56
CA GLN A 28 -2.29 12.67 7.04
C GLN A 28 -1.63 11.36 6.64
N ARG A 29 -2.43 10.29 6.49
CA ARG A 29 -1.97 9.00 5.95
C ARG A 29 -2.27 8.93 4.46
N VAL A 30 -1.27 8.64 3.65
CA VAL A 30 -1.40 8.47 2.21
C VAL A 30 -1.23 6.99 1.90
N ILE A 31 -2.22 6.37 1.25
CA ILE A 31 -2.11 4.98 0.82
C ILE A 31 -1.10 4.91 -0.34
N THR A 32 -0.08 4.09 -0.17
CA THR A 32 1.02 3.93 -1.12
C THR A 32 0.99 2.60 -1.86
N GLY A 33 0.26 1.62 -1.32
CA GLY A 33 0.19 0.29 -1.89
C GLY A 33 -0.83 -0.63 -1.24
N VAL A 34 -0.90 -1.84 -1.76
CA VAL A 34 -1.71 -2.95 -1.23
C VAL A 34 -0.77 -4.11 -0.92
N ASN A 35 -0.83 -4.64 0.31
CA ASN A 35 -0.02 -5.77 0.70
C ASN A 35 -0.43 -7.02 -0.10
N VAL A 36 0.52 -7.79 -0.61
CA VAL A 36 0.24 -8.99 -1.44
C VAL A 36 0.99 -10.23 -1.01
N ALA A 37 2.04 -10.08 -0.19
CA ALA A 37 2.76 -11.21 0.34
C ALA A 37 3.46 -10.84 1.65
N GLU A 38 3.64 -11.83 2.50
CA GLU A 38 4.35 -11.72 3.76
C GLU A 38 5.57 -12.67 3.74
N SER A 39 6.65 -12.30 4.41
CA SER A 39 7.79 -13.16 4.71
C SER A 39 8.24 -12.93 6.15
N PRO A 40 9.04 -13.81 6.77
CA PRO A 40 9.51 -13.58 8.15
C PRO A 40 10.28 -12.27 8.35
N ASP A 41 10.88 -11.73 7.29
CA ASP A 41 11.75 -10.56 7.37
C ASP A 41 11.02 -9.25 7.02
N ALA A 42 10.06 -9.30 6.09
CA ALA A 42 9.36 -8.12 5.58
C ALA A 42 8.05 -8.46 4.87
N ASN A 43 7.18 -7.46 4.73
CA ASN A 43 6.00 -7.52 3.88
C ASN A 43 6.31 -6.99 2.48
N THR A 44 5.56 -7.45 1.48
CA THR A 44 5.68 -7.02 0.09
C THR A 44 4.34 -6.49 -0.41
N ALA A 45 4.36 -5.27 -0.92
CA ALA A 45 3.19 -4.59 -1.45
C ALA A 45 3.34 -4.21 -2.92
N VAL A 46 2.21 -4.17 -3.62
CA VAL A 46 2.10 -3.54 -4.95
C VAL A 46 1.90 -2.05 -4.76
N ARG A 47 2.68 -1.23 -5.49
CA ARG A 47 2.59 0.23 -5.46
C ARG A 47 1.36 0.71 -6.21
N LEU A 48 0.64 1.66 -5.62
CA LEU A 48 -0.39 2.41 -6.32
C LEU A 48 0.25 3.58 -7.07
N HIS A 49 0.00 3.65 -8.38
CA HIS A 49 0.44 4.74 -9.25
C HIS A 49 -0.71 5.70 -9.58
N ALA A 50 -0.38 6.90 -10.07
CA ALA A 50 -1.37 7.92 -10.42
C ALA A 50 -2.47 7.38 -11.34
N ALA A 51 -2.11 6.60 -12.36
CA ALA A 51 -3.07 5.95 -13.26
C ALA A 51 -4.05 5.00 -12.54
N ASN A 52 -3.60 4.30 -11.48
CA ASN A 52 -4.50 3.47 -10.68
C ASN A 52 -5.50 4.34 -9.92
N ILE A 53 -5.06 5.46 -9.35
CA ILE A 53 -5.92 6.39 -8.60
C ILE A 53 -6.93 7.07 -9.53
N GLU A 54 -6.49 7.53 -10.71
CA GLU A 54 -7.37 8.09 -11.74
C GLU A 54 -8.45 7.09 -12.16
N TRP A 55 -8.06 5.83 -12.40
CA TRP A 55 -9.01 4.76 -12.71
C TRP A 55 -9.99 4.52 -11.56
N ILE A 56 -9.53 4.40 -10.30
CA ILE A 56 -10.40 4.22 -9.13
C ILE A 56 -11.41 5.38 -9.02
N ASN A 57 -10.94 6.62 -9.18
CA ASN A 57 -11.79 7.81 -9.14
C ASN A 57 -12.83 7.84 -10.25
N SER A 58 -12.59 7.18 -11.39
CA SER A 58 -13.57 7.05 -12.46
C SER A 58 -14.70 6.05 -12.15
N LEU A 59 -14.53 5.18 -11.15
CA LEU A 59 -15.49 4.12 -10.83
C LEU A 59 -16.65 4.60 -9.95
N TYR A 60 -16.50 5.72 -9.24
CA TYR A 60 -17.53 6.25 -8.35
C TYR A 60 -17.92 7.68 -8.74
N LYS A 61 -19.18 8.06 -8.47
CA LYS A 61 -19.76 9.37 -8.79
C LYS A 61 -20.11 10.13 -7.53
#